data_AF-A0A6J6F805-F1
#
_entry.id   AF-A0A6J6F805-F1
#
_cell.length_a   1.000
_cell.length_b   1.000
_cell.length_c   1.000
_cell.angle_alpha   90.00
_cell.angle_beta   90.00
_cell.angle_gamma   90.00
#
_symmetry.space_group_name_H-M   'P 1'
#
loop_
_entity.id
_entity.type
_entity.pdbx_description
1 polymer ?
#
loop_
_entity_poly.entity_id
_entity_poly.type
_entity_poly.pdbx_seq_one_letter_code
_entity_poly.pdbx_strand_id
1 'polypeptide(L)'
;MGFPPADVDVIRALIEHHLLLSETATRRDLSDPRTAANVAEAVGDLTTLELLEALTIADSKATGPAAWSSWKATLIEELVHTVSLVLRGEQRPAEATPLDSRFGHLVDQVQAGGGVLIEHQSVGDFEMLRIASADRRGLFSLIAGTLAFHGLDVVGADAFTGADGTAVDEFRILRTNGVQPNWSKFAHDLRGVLKGDVDIDARLEQRIKSQGRARRALAAAPPRFEVIISNDASDSTTMIDVRVPDAPATLYRLSHALAEDGYDIRSAKVATLGHEVVDVFYVQGPAGKLPSGEHQQVRERLKAALA
;
A
#
# COMPACT_ATOMS: atom_id res chain seq x y z
N MET A 1 34.05 27.49 20.78
CA MET A 1 32.85 26.83 21.32
C MET A 1 31.89 26.66 20.16
N GLY A 2 31.60 25.41 19.81
CA GLY A 2 30.83 25.06 18.61
C GLY A 2 31.21 23.65 18.18
N PHE A 3 30.30 22.96 17.51
CA PHE A 3 30.56 21.66 16.92
C PHE A 3 31.56 21.79 15.75
N PRO A 4 32.38 20.76 15.48
CA PRO A 4 33.13 20.63 14.24
C PRO A 4 32.23 20.84 13.01
N PRO A 5 32.74 21.41 11.88
CA PRO A 5 31.93 21.62 10.68
C PRO A 5 31.21 20.37 10.17
N ALA A 6 31.87 19.21 10.20
CA ALA A 6 31.27 17.93 9.82
C ALA A 6 30.04 17.57 10.67
N ASP A 7 30.13 17.75 12.00
CA ASP A 7 29.02 17.51 12.91
C ASP A 7 27.86 18.50 12.68
N VAL A 8 28.17 19.76 12.33
CA VAL A 8 27.16 20.77 11.97
C VAL A 8 26.40 20.36 10.71
N ASP A 9 27.09 19.81 9.71
CA ASP A 9 26.47 19.35 8.46
C ASP A 9 25.56 18.14 8.71
N VAL A 10 25.99 17.17 9.54
CA VAL A 10 25.15 16.04 9.95
C VAL A 10 23.90 16.53 10.70
N ILE A 11 24.05 17.42 11.69
CA ILE A 11 22.90 17.96 12.44
C ILE A 11 21.93 18.70 11.51
N ARG A 12 22.44 19.46 10.54
CA ARG A 12 21.61 20.14 9.54
C ARG A 12 20.80 19.13 8.73
N ALA A 13 21.44 18.08 8.22
CA ALA A 13 20.77 17.03 7.45
C ALA A 13 19.70 16.33 8.28
N LEU A 14 19.97 16.03 9.56
CA LEU A 14 18.99 15.42 10.46
C LEU A 14 17.76 16.31 10.66
N ILE A 15 17.94 17.63 10.84
CA ILE A 15 16.83 18.57 10.99
C ILE A 15 16.03 18.68 9.69
N GLU A 16 16.72 18.81 8.56
CA GLU A 16 16.10 18.94 7.25
C GLU A 16 15.27 17.70 6.87
N HIS A 17 15.77 16.50 7.20
CA HIS A 17 15.19 15.23 6.79
C HIS A 17 14.46 14.47 7.89
N HIS A 18 14.18 15.08 9.06
CA HIS A 18 13.60 14.37 10.22
C HIS A 18 12.29 13.59 9.95
N LEU A 19 11.52 13.94 8.92
CA LEU A 19 10.31 13.21 8.50
C LEU A 19 10.54 12.21 7.37
N LEU A 20 11.70 12.24 6.71
CA LEU A 20 11.98 11.50 5.47
C LEU A 20 11.72 10.00 5.63
N LEU A 21 12.31 9.36 6.65
CA LEU A 21 12.13 7.92 6.85
C LEU A 21 10.68 7.58 7.21
N SER A 22 10.06 8.34 8.12
CA SER A 22 8.68 8.10 8.54
C SER A 22 7.68 8.23 7.38
N GLU A 23 7.78 9.29 6.59
CA GLU A 23 6.91 9.51 5.44
C GLU A 23 7.18 8.53 4.30
N THR A 24 8.45 8.24 4.01
CA THR A 24 8.80 7.28 2.96
C THR A 24 8.34 5.87 3.30
N ALA A 25 8.64 5.41 4.53
CA ALA A 25 8.24 4.11 5.04
C ALA A 25 6.74 3.86 4.91
N THR A 26 5.92 4.90 5.15
CA THR A 26 4.45 4.77 5.21
C THR A 26 3.73 5.14 3.93
N ARG A 27 4.36 5.91 3.02
CA ARG A 27 3.70 6.45 1.81
C ARG A 27 4.33 5.99 0.50
N ARG A 28 5.49 5.31 0.51
CA ARG A 28 6.17 4.85 -0.71
C ARG A 28 6.20 3.33 -0.80
N ASP A 29 6.38 2.84 -2.02
CA ASP A 29 6.66 1.43 -2.24
C ASP A 29 8.13 1.15 -1.90
N LEU A 30 8.36 0.42 -0.80
CA LEU A 30 9.72 0.08 -0.33
C LEU A 30 10.41 -0.98 -1.20
N SER A 31 9.64 -1.68 -2.03
CA SER A 31 10.19 -2.62 -3.00
C SER A 31 10.71 -1.93 -4.27
N ASP A 32 10.31 -0.68 -4.52
CA ASP A 32 10.79 0.10 -5.67
C ASP A 32 12.24 0.57 -5.43
N PRO A 33 13.19 0.22 -6.32
CA PRO A 33 14.58 0.65 -6.20
C PRO A 33 14.75 2.18 -6.14
N ARG A 34 13.88 2.95 -6.80
CA ARG A 34 13.91 4.40 -6.81
C ARG A 34 13.59 5.00 -5.44
N THR A 35 12.73 4.35 -4.66
CA THR A 35 12.43 4.77 -3.28
C THR A 35 13.70 4.77 -2.43
N ALA A 36 14.45 3.66 -2.43
CA ALA A 36 15.69 3.56 -1.67
C ALA A 36 16.78 4.48 -2.22
N ALA A 37 16.90 4.62 -3.55
CA ALA A 37 17.87 5.51 -4.19
C ALA A 37 17.64 6.98 -3.81
N ASN A 38 16.40 7.46 -3.81
CA ASN A 38 16.07 8.84 -3.45
C ASN A 38 16.41 9.13 -1.97
N VAL A 39 16.16 8.17 -1.07
CA VAL A 39 16.54 8.33 0.34
C VAL A 39 18.06 8.31 0.49
N ALA A 40 18.76 7.41 -0.21
CA ALA A 40 20.22 7.34 -0.21
C ALA A 40 20.86 8.65 -0.70
N GLU A 41 20.32 9.26 -1.76
CA GLU A 41 20.76 10.55 -2.28
C GLU A 41 20.55 11.68 -1.25
N ALA A 42 19.41 11.69 -0.55
CA ALA A 42 19.11 12.70 0.47
C ALA A 42 20.00 12.58 1.72
N VAL A 43 20.24 11.36 2.22
CA VAL A 43 21.04 11.15 3.44
C VAL A 43 22.54 11.15 3.19
N GLY A 44 22.99 10.82 1.97
CA GLY A 44 24.39 10.87 1.52
C GLY A 44 25.29 9.75 2.04
N ASP A 45 25.23 9.41 3.33
CA ASP A 45 26.11 8.42 3.97
C ASP A 45 25.42 7.58 5.07
N LEU A 46 26.10 6.48 5.46
CA LEU A 46 25.57 5.52 6.44
C LEU A 46 25.43 6.11 7.85
N THR A 47 26.35 6.98 8.26
CA THR A 47 26.30 7.58 9.60
C THR A 47 25.09 8.51 9.75
N THR A 48 24.82 9.31 8.72
CA THR A 48 23.63 10.17 8.67
C THR A 48 22.35 9.32 8.66
N LEU A 49 22.31 8.22 7.91
CA LEU A 49 21.17 7.29 7.90
C LEU A 49 20.89 6.68 9.28
N GLU A 50 21.92 6.16 9.97
CA GLU A 50 21.80 5.55 11.31
C GLU A 50 21.30 6.57 12.35
N LEU A 51 21.82 7.80 12.31
CA LEU A 51 21.37 8.88 13.19
C LEU A 51 19.93 9.31 12.87
N LEU A 52 19.56 9.34 11.60
CA LEU A 52 18.21 9.69 11.17
C LEU A 52 17.18 8.62 11.58
N GLU A 53 17.55 7.34 11.51
CA GLU A 53 16.73 6.24 12.04
C GLU A 53 16.50 6.41 13.54
N ALA A 54 17.56 6.64 14.32
CA ALA A 54 17.46 6.85 15.76
C ALA A 54 16.57 8.06 16.10
N LEU A 55 16.73 9.17 15.37
CA LEU A 55 15.90 10.37 15.52
C LEU A 55 14.43 10.06 15.19
N THR A 56 14.17 9.35 14.09
CA THR A 56 12.81 8.99 13.66
C THR A 56 12.09 8.13 14.71
N ILE A 57 12.80 7.15 15.29
CA ILE A 57 12.28 6.31 16.37
C ILE A 57 11.98 7.14 17.61
N ALA A 58 12.92 8.01 18.01
CA ALA A 58 12.76 8.85 19.19
C ALA A 58 11.58 9.82 19.06
N ASP A 59 11.48 10.51 17.92
CA ASP A 59 10.40 11.44 17.61
C ASP A 59 9.03 10.74 17.59
N SER A 60 8.93 9.61 16.89
CA SER A 60 7.69 8.84 16.83
C SER A 60 7.26 8.28 18.19
N LYS A 61 8.20 7.92 19.07
CA LYS A 61 7.88 7.48 20.44
C LYS A 61 7.46 8.64 21.34
N ALA A 62 8.05 9.83 21.14
CA ALA A 62 7.75 11.03 21.91
C ALA A 62 6.36 11.62 21.59
N THR A 63 5.88 11.45 20.35
CA THR A 63 4.57 11.96 19.88
C THR A 63 3.36 11.16 20.40
N GLY A 64 3.59 9.99 21.01
CA GLY A 64 2.59 9.23 21.76
C GLY A 64 2.43 7.78 21.28
N PRO A 65 1.70 6.93 22.04
CA PRO A 65 1.61 5.49 21.79
C PRO A 65 0.92 5.13 20.45
N ALA A 66 0.17 6.05 19.84
CA ALA A 66 -0.42 5.84 18.51
C ALA A 66 0.54 6.14 17.35
N ALA A 67 1.63 6.88 17.58
CA ALA A 67 2.55 7.31 16.54
C ALA A 67 3.68 6.31 16.25
N TRP A 68 3.97 5.41 17.20
CA TRP A 68 4.92 4.31 17.05
C TRP A 68 4.25 2.96 17.27
N SER A 69 4.06 2.22 16.17
CA SER A 69 3.55 0.84 16.18
C SER A 69 4.64 -0.14 15.78
N SER A 70 4.47 -1.43 16.13
CA SER A 70 5.37 -2.50 15.66
C SER A 70 5.46 -2.54 14.13
N TRP A 71 4.39 -2.14 13.44
CA TRP A 71 4.37 -2.02 11.98
C TRP A 71 5.27 -0.92 11.44
N LYS A 72 5.14 0.29 11.99
CA LYS A 72 5.97 1.41 11.55
C LYS A 72 7.45 1.09 11.77
N ALA A 73 7.77 0.37 12.85
CA ALA A 73 9.11 -0.16 13.09
C ALA A 73 9.58 -1.07 11.95
N THR A 74 8.81 -2.10 11.57
CA THR A 74 9.18 -3.02 10.47
C THR A 74 9.38 -2.29 9.14
N LEU A 75 8.51 -1.33 8.80
CA LEU A 75 8.68 -0.53 7.58
C LEU A 75 9.96 0.30 7.57
N ILE A 76 10.28 0.92 8.71
CA ILE A 76 11.49 1.73 8.84
C ILE A 76 12.73 0.83 8.77
N GLU A 77 12.72 -0.31 9.46
CA GLU A 77 13.79 -1.30 9.41
C GLU A 77 14.04 -1.81 7.97
N GLU A 78 12.97 -2.13 7.22
CA GLU A 78 13.06 -2.55 5.83
C GLU A 78 13.63 -1.44 4.92
N LEU A 79 13.15 -0.21 5.09
CA LEU A 79 13.64 0.94 4.33
C LEU A 79 15.11 1.21 4.62
N VAL A 80 15.50 1.32 5.89
CA VAL A 80 16.88 1.59 6.32
C VAL A 80 17.81 0.49 5.81
N HIS A 81 17.41 -0.78 5.93
CA HIS A 81 18.18 -1.89 5.39
C HIS A 81 18.41 -1.73 3.88
N THR A 82 17.34 -1.46 3.11
CA THR A 82 17.44 -1.31 1.64
C THR A 82 18.29 -0.11 1.24
N VAL A 83 18.15 1.04 1.92
CA VAL A 83 18.97 2.24 1.69
C VAL A 83 20.44 1.97 2.02
N SER A 84 20.72 1.23 3.10
CA SER A 84 22.08 0.89 3.48
C SER A 84 22.82 0.06 2.42
N LEU A 85 22.11 -0.82 1.71
CA LEU A 85 22.66 -1.58 0.58
C LEU A 85 23.04 -0.62 -0.57
N VAL A 86 22.15 0.31 -0.92
CA VAL A 86 22.42 1.32 -1.96
C VAL A 86 23.64 2.16 -1.62
N LEU A 87 23.75 2.65 -0.38
CA LEU A 87 24.89 3.45 0.08
C LEU A 87 26.22 2.69 0.06
N ARG A 88 26.19 1.36 0.26
CA ARG A 88 27.37 0.50 0.14
C ARG A 88 27.76 0.19 -1.31
N GLY A 89 26.96 0.64 -2.29
CA GLY A 89 27.09 0.23 -3.68
C GLY A 89 26.76 -1.25 -3.89
N GLU A 90 26.11 -1.88 -2.92
CA GLU A 90 25.66 -3.26 -2.99
C GLU A 90 24.32 -3.26 -3.73
N GLN A 91 24.30 -3.87 -4.91
CA GLN A 91 23.03 -4.20 -5.53
C GLN A 91 22.42 -5.34 -4.73
N ARG A 92 21.12 -5.23 -4.42
CA ARG A 92 20.33 -6.42 -4.09
C ARG A 92 20.65 -7.43 -5.21
N PRO A 93 21.03 -8.69 -4.90
CA PRO A 93 21.24 -9.69 -5.94
C PRO A 93 20.07 -9.60 -6.92
N ALA A 94 20.30 -9.81 -8.22
CA ALA A 94 19.22 -9.94 -9.18
C ALA A 94 18.36 -11.14 -8.74
N GLU A 95 17.45 -10.91 -7.80
CA GLU A 95 16.57 -11.92 -7.27
C GLU A 95 15.68 -12.35 -8.44
N ALA A 96 15.36 -13.64 -8.46
CA ALA A 96 14.17 -14.09 -9.16
C ALA A 96 13.02 -13.14 -8.82
N THR A 97 12.10 -12.88 -9.75
CA THR A 97 11.05 -11.88 -9.52
C THR A 97 10.46 -12.09 -8.12
N PRO A 98 10.06 -11.03 -7.39
CA PRO A 98 9.62 -11.21 -6.01
C PRO A 98 8.47 -12.22 -5.85
N LEU A 99 7.79 -12.52 -6.96
CA LEU A 99 6.86 -13.64 -7.13
C LEU A 99 7.53 -15.01 -7.01
N ASP A 100 8.55 -15.29 -7.83
CA ASP A 100 9.25 -16.58 -7.86
C ASP A 100 9.98 -16.90 -6.54
N SER A 101 10.62 -15.89 -5.95
CA SER A 101 11.44 -16.07 -4.75
C SER A 101 10.62 -16.17 -3.46
N ARG A 102 9.51 -15.41 -3.35
CA ARG A 102 8.68 -15.37 -2.12
C ARG A 102 7.41 -16.20 -2.20
N PHE A 103 6.88 -16.40 -3.40
CA PHE A 103 5.58 -17.02 -3.63
C PHE A 103 5.63 -18.21 -4.60
N GLY A 104 6.82 -18.76 -4.89
CA GLY A 104 6.98 -19.89 -5.81
C GLY A 104 6.07 -21.08 -5.49
N HIS A 105 5.86 -21.40 -4.20
CA HIS A 105 4.96 -22.50 -3.80
C HIS A 105 3.48 -22.22 -4.11
N LEU A 106 3.05 -20.96 -4.10
CA LEU A 106 1.70 -20.55 -4.49
C LEU A 106 1.56 -20.63 -6.01
N VAL A 107 2.56 -20.13 -6.74
CA VAL A 107 2.61 -20.18 -8.20
C VAL A 107 2.52 -21.62 -8.70
N ASP A 108 3.37 -22.50 -8.19
CA ASP A 108 3.39 -23.93 -8.54
C ASP A 108 2.02 -24.59 -8.33
N GLN A 109 1.36 -24.29 -7.21
CA GLN A 109 0.05 -24.86 -6.91
C GLN A 109 -1.06 -24.32 -7.82
N VAL A 110 -1.05 -23.03 -8.16
CA VAL A 110 -2.01 -22.47 -9.13
C VAL A 110 -1.83 -23.13 -10.50
N GLN A 111 -0.58 -23.25 -10.96
CA GLN A 111 -0.23 -23.87 -12.23
C GLN A 111 -0.55 -25.37 -12.27
N ALA A 112 -0.49 -26.06 -11.12
CA ALA A 112 -0.91 -27.46 -11.00
C ALA A 112 -2.45 -27.66 -11.04
N GLY A 113 -3.23 -26.61 -11.28
CA GLY A 113 -4.69 -26.64 -11.35
C GLY A 113 -5.39 -26.23 -10.05
N GLY A 114 -4.65 -25.71 -9.07
CA GLY A 114 -5.22 -25.08 -7.88
C GLY A 114 -5.93 -23.78 -8.27
N GLY A 115 -7.25 -23.72 -8.17
CA GLY A 115 -8.03 -22.55 -8.61
C GLY A 115 -7.64 -21.24 -7.91
N VAL A 116 -8.34 -20.90 -6.83
CA VAL A 116 -8.01 -19.72 -6.00
C VAL A 116 -7.45 -20.23 -4.67
N LEU A 117 -6.17 -19.96 -4.44
CA LEU A 117 -5.47 -20.25 -3.19
C LEU A 117 -5.56 -19.03 -2.27
N ILE A 118 -5.80 -19.27 -1.00
CA ILE A 118 -5.93 -18.23 0.02
C ILE A 118 -5.15 -18.72 1.24
N GLU A 119 -4.06 -18.03 1.56
CA GLU A 119 -3.27 -18.25 2.76
C GLU A 119 -3.39 -17.04 3.67
N HIS A 120 -3.38 -17.24 4.98
CA HIS A 120 -3.32 -16.13 5.92
C HIS A 120 -2.41 -16.46 7.10
N GLN A 121 -1.77 -15.46 7.66
CA GLN A 121 -0.86 -15.58 8.79
C GLN A 121 -0.96 -14.36 9.70
N SER A 122 -1.01 -14.59 11.01
CA SER A 122 -0.91 -13.50 12.00
C SER A 122 0.56 -13.07 12.13
N VAL A 123 0.83 -11.78 11.90
CA VAL A 123 2.17 -11.16 11.98
C VAL A 123 2.07 -9.87 12.79
N GLY A 124 2.70 -9.81 13.96
CA GLY A 124 2.59 -8.64 14.84
C GLY A 124 1.12 -8.32 15.10
N ASP A 125 0.68 -7.08 14.83
CA ASP A 125 -0.71 -6.60 14.98
C ASP A 125 -1.61 -6.79 13.74
N PHE A 126 -1.15 -7.54 12.74
CA PHE A 126 -1.82 -7.67 11.45
C PHE A 126 -2.12 -9.12 11.09
N GLU A 127 -3.11 -9.31 10.24
CA GLU A 127 -3.28 -10.51 9.44
C GLU A 127 -2.71 -10.24 8.05
N MET A 128 -1.75 -11.05 7.64
CA MET A 128 -1.21 -11.08 6.29
C MET A 128 -2.01 -12.09 5.49
N LEU A 129 -2.74 -11.63 4.48
CA LEU A 129 -3.59 -12.44 3.61
C LEU A 129 -2.98 -12.50 2.21
N ARG A 130 -2.73 -13.70 1.69
CA ARG A 130 -2.20 -13.92 0.34
C ARG A 130 -3.25 -14.63 -0.49
N ILE A 131 -3.53 -14.10 -1.67
CA ILE A 131 -4.46 -14.68 -2.64
C ILE A 131 -3.66 -14.97 -3.90
N ALA A 132 -3.63 -16.23 -4.33
CA ALA A 132 -3.01 -16.63 -5.59
C ALA A 132 -4.06 -17.20 -6.54
N SER A 133 -4.08 -16.74 -7.79
CA SER A 133 -5.00 -17.23 -8.82
C SER A 133 -4.50 -16.89 -10.23
N ALA A 134 -5.16 -17.41 -11.26
CA ALA A 134 -4.97 -16.91 -12.62
C ALA A 134 -5.34 -15.41 -12.69
N ASP A 135 -4.43 -14.62 -13.25
CA ASP A 135 -4.55 -13.17 -13.34
C ASP A 135 -5.78 -12.77 -14.16
N ARG A 136 -6.38 -11.66 -13.76
CA ARG A 136 -7.51 -11.05 -14.43
C ARG A 136 -7.62 -9.58 -14.06
N ARG A 137 -8.14 -8.82 -15.01
CA ARG A 137 -8.43 -7.41 -14.82
C ARG A 137 -9.34 -7.21 -13.61
N GLY A 138 -8.93 -6.31 -12.72
CA GLY A 138 -9.69 -5.96 -11.52
C GLY A 138 -9.58 -6.96 -10.37
N LEU A 139 -8.74 -8.01 -10.44
CA LEU A 139 -8.56 -8.98 -9.35
C LEU A 139 -8.34 -8.31 -7.99
N PHE A 140 -7.37 -7.40 -7.92
CA PHE A 140 -7.07 -6.59 -6.72
C PHE A 140 -8.33 -5.90 -6.18
N SER A 141 -9.10 -5.25 -7.06
CA SER A 141 -10.32 -4.54 -6.66
C SER A 141 -11.38 -5.51 -6.12
N LEU A 142 -11.58 -6.68 -6.74
CA LEU A 142 -12.54 -7.68 -6.25
C LEU A 142 -12.16 -8.22 -4.87
N ILE A 143 -10.86 -8.40 -4.61
CA ILE A 143 -10.35 -8.79 -3.29
C ILE A 143 -10.59 -7.65 -2.28
N ALA A 144 -10.22 -6.42 -2.61
CA ALA A 144 -10.43 -5.24 -1.77
C ALA A 144 -11.92 -5.02 -1.44
N GLY A 145 -12.81 -5.21 -2.41
CA GLY A 145 -14.26 -5.14 -2.23
C GLY A 145 -14.77 -6.23 -1.30
N THR A 146 -14.27 -7.46 -1.44
CA THR A 146 -14.62 -8.56 -0.54
C THR A 146 -14.12 -8.27 0.89
N LEU A 147 -12.90 -7.79 1.07
CA LEU A 147 -12.37 -7.37 2.38
C LEU A 147 -13.25 -6.29 3.02
N ALA A 148 -13.62 -5.26 2.25
CA ALA A 148 -14.51 -4.20 2.70
C ALA A 148 -15.91 -4.72 3.09
N PHE A 149 -16.45 -5.69 2.34
CA PHE A 149 -17.73 -6.33 2.65
C PHE A 149 -17.69 -7.08 3.99
N HIS A 150 -16.55 -7.68 4.32
CA HIS A 150 -16.30 -8.31 5.62
C HIS A 150 -15.94 -7.31 6.73
N GLY A 151 -15.75 -6.02 6.41
CA GLY A 151 -15.38 -4.98 7.37
C GLY A 151 -13.94 -5.10 7.86
N LEU A 152 -13.04 -5.61 7.02
CA LEU A 152 -11.62 -5.76 7.32
C LEU A 152 -10.85 -4.51 6.91
N ASP A 153 -10.00 -4.03 7.81
CA ASP A 153 -9.26 -2.77 7.66
C ASP A 153 -7.90 -3.03 7.00
N VAL A 154 -7.75 -2.61 5.75
CA VAL A 154 -6.53 -2.82 4.96
C VAL A 154 -5.58 -1.65 5.21
N VAL A 155 -4.32 -1.95 5.55
CA VAL A 155 -3.26 -0.94 5.76
C VAL A 155 -2.18 -0.98 4.67
N GLY A 156 -2.32 -1.91 3.73
CA GLY A 156 -1.47 -1.97 2.56
C GLY A 156 -1.68 -3.26 1.81
N ALA A 157 -1.28 -3.24 0.54
CA ALA A 157 -1.36 -4.37 -0.33
C ALA A 157 -0.28 -4.29 -1.40
N ASP A 158 0.19 -5.45 -1.83
CA ASP A 158 1.19 -5.58 -2.88
C ASP A 158 0.70 -6.66 -3.85
N ALA A 159 0.80 -6.41 -5.15
CA ALA A 159 0.22 -7.23 -6.20
C ALA A 159 1.27 -7.60 -7.23
N PHE A 160 1.41 -8.90 -7.46
CA PHE A 160 2.46 -9.48 -8.28
C PHE A 160 1.83 -10.32 -9.38
N THR A 161 2.24 -10.07 -10.62
CA THR A 161 1.83 -10.89 -11.78
C THR A 161 3.06 -11.48 -12.43
N GLY A 162 3.07 -12.79 -12.61
CA GLY A 162 4.12 -13.54 -13.29
C GLY A 162 3.91 -13.59 -14.80
N ALA A 163 4.99 -13.90 -15.54
CA ALA A 163 4.92 -14.10 -16.98
C ALA A 163 4.06 -15.32 -17.39
N ASP A 164 3.81 -16.22 -16.45
CA ASP A 164 2.94 -17.39 -16.56
C ASP A 164 1.44 -17.07 -16.40
N GLY A 165 1.10 -15.80 -16.14
CA GLY A 165 -0.27 -15.35 -15.92
C GLY A 165 -0.80 -15.67 -14.52
N THR A 166 0.06 -16.04 -13.56
CA THR A 166 -0.33 -16.17 -12.16
C THR A 166 -0.26 -14.81 -11.47
N ALA A 167 -1.32 -14.42 -10.78
CA ALA A 167 -1.34 -13.27 -9.88
C ALA A 167 -1.27 -13.73 -8.41
N VAL A 168 -0.47 -13.04 -7.63
CA VAL A 168 -0.40 -13.15 -6.16
C VAL A 168 -0.59 -11.77 -5.57
N ASP A 169 -1.68 -11.59 -4.82
CA ASP A 169 -1.96 -10.36 -4.09
C ASP A 169 -1.78 -10.62 -2.58
N GLU A 170 -0.93 -9.82 -1.93
CA GLU A 170 -0.73 -9.84 -0.49
C GLU A 170 -1.38 -8.59 0.12
N PHE A 171 -2.32 -8.79 1.03
CA PHE A 171 -2.99 -7.74 1.80
C PHE A 171 -2.56 -7.80 3.27
N ARG A 172 -2.26 -6.64 3.85
CA ARG A 172 -1.98 -6.47 5.27
C ARG A 172 -3.22 -5.86 5.93
N ILE A 173 -3.79 -6.57 6.90
CA ILE A 173 -5.07 -6.23 7.52
C ILE A 173 -4.85 -5.97 9.01
N LEU A 174 -5.22 -4.78 9.49
CA LEU A 174 -5.10 -4.42 10.90
C LEU A 174 -6.10 -5.20 11.75
N ARG A 175 -5.64 -5.80 12.86
CA ARG A 175 -6.53 -6.49 13.80
C ARG A 175 -7.21 -5.49 14.74
N THR A 176 -8.38 -5.02 14.36
CA THR A 176 -9.20 -4.17 15.23
C THR A 176 -9.97 -5.01 16.24
N ASN A 177 -9.94 -4.63 17.52
CA ASN A 177 -10.81 -5.16 18.60
C ASN A 177 -10.66 -6.66 18.97
N GLY A 178 -9.59 -7.33 18.55
CA GLY A 178 -9.30 -8.72 18.94
C GLY A 178 -10.24 -9.80 18.39
N VAL A 179 -11.19 -9.44 17.53
CA VAL A 179 -12.06 -10.39 16.83
C VAL A 179 -11.31 -10.94 15.62
N GLN A 180 -11.14 -12.25 15.55
CA GLN A 180 -10.51 -12.87 14.40
C GLN A 180 -11.42 -12.83 13.16
N PRO A 181 -10.89 -12.51 11.97
CA PRO A 181 -11.63 -12.62 10.72
C PRO A 181 -12.15 -14.04 10.49
N ASN A 182 -13.36 -14.17 9.97
CA ASN A 182 -13.88 -15.47 9.54
C ASN A 182 -13.35 -15.79 8.13
N TRP A 183 -12.15 -16.36 8.08
CA TRP A 183 -11.46 -16.69 6.84
C TRP A 183 -12.19 -17.71 5.97
N SER A 184 -12.88 -18.69 6.56
CA SER A 184 -13.68 -19.66 5.81
C SER A 184 -14.83 -18.98 5.05
N LYS A 185 -15.51 -18.03 5.69
CA LYS A 185 -16.58 -17.25 5.06
C LYS A 185 -16.03 -16.32 3.98
N PHE A 186 -14.95 -15.59 4.30
CA PHE A 186 -14.25 -14.75 3.32
C PHE A 186 -13.84 -15.54 2.08
N ALA A 187 -13.22 -16.71 2.26
CA ALA A 187 -12.79 -17.57 1.17
C ALA A 187 -13.94 -18.14 0.34
N HIS A 188 -15.12 -18.36 0.94
CA HIS A 188 -16.33 -18.74 0.20
C HIS A 188 -16.84 -17.58 -0.64
N ASP A 189 -17.01 -16.40 -0.03
CA ASP A 189 -17.55 -15.21 -0.68
C ASP A 189 -16.61 -14.73 -1.81
N LEU A 190 -15.29 -14.69 -1.58
CA LEU A 190 -14.29 -14.32 -2.59
C LEU A 190 -14.35 -15.26 -3.81
N ARG A 191 -14.45 -16.57 -3.60
CA ARG A 191 -14.58 -17.52 -4.72
C ARG A 191 -15.86 -17.30 -5.51
N GLY A 192 -16.96 -16.93 -4.84
CA GLY A 192 -18.21 -16.56 -5.52
C GLY A 192 -18.06 -15.29 -6.36
N VAL A 193 -17.40 -14.26 -5.80
CA VAL A 193 -17.10 -13.01 -6.52
C VAL A 193 -16.22 -13.28 -7.74
N LEU A 194 -15.14 -14.04 -7.58
CA LEU A 194 -14.23 -14.38 -8.68
C LEU A 194 -14.87 -15.29 -9.75
N LYS A 195 -15.94 -16.01 -9.43
CA LYS A 195 -16.73 -16.75 -10.43
C LYS A 195 -17.79 -15.90 -11.13
N GLY A 196 -18.10 -14.71 -10.60
CA GLY A 196 -19.23 -13.90 -11.04
C GLY A 196 -20.58 -14.33 -10.45
N ASP A 197 -20.60 -15.30 -9.53
CA ASP A 197 -21.81 -15.75 -8.82
C ASP A 197 -22.29 -14.71 -7.79
N VAL A 198 -21.38 -13.84 -7.35
CA VAL A 198 -21.64 -12.78 -6.38
C VAL A 198 -21.24 -11.43 -6.97
N ASP A 199 -22.21 -10.55 -7.11
CA ASP A 199 -22.01 -9.14 -7.46
C ASP A 199 -21.55 -8.36 -6.21
N ILE A 200 -20.26 -8.02 -6.15
CA ILE A 200 -19.67 -7.31 -5.01
C ILE A 200 -20.18 -5.88 -4.90
N ASP A 201 -20.45 -5.20 -6.02
CA ASP A 201 -21.01 -3.84 -6.04
C ASP A 201 -22.37 -3.83 -5.35
N ALA A 202 -23.27 -4.73 -5.76
CA ALA A 202 -24.60 -4.85 -5.17
C ALA A 202 -24.53 -5.18 -3.67
N ARG A 203 -23.61 -6.05 -3.25
CA ARG A 203 -23.42 -6.43 -1.84
C ARG A 203 -22.93 -5.25 -1.00
N LEU A 204 -21.97 -4.49 -1.49
CA LEU A 204 -21.47 -3.29 -0.81
C LEU A 204 -22.53 -2.21 -0.74
N GLU A 205 -23.27 -1.95 -1.82
CA GLU A 205 -24.34 -0.95 -1.85
C GLU A 205 -25.44 -1.28 -0.82
N GLN A 206 -25.87 -2.54 -0.74
CA GLN A 206 -26.82 -3.01 0.27
C GLN A 206 -26.28 -2.81 1.70
N ARG A 207 -25.01 -3.15 1.94
CA ARG A 207 -24.37 -2.97 3.25
C ARG A 207 -24.32 -1.50 3.64
N ILE A 208 -23.91 -0.62 2.73
CA ILE A 208 -23.86 0.84 2.94
C ILE A 208 -25.26 1.38 3.25
N LYS A 209 -26.31 0.99 2.50
CA LYS A 209 -27.70 1.39 2.77
C LYS A 209 -28.17 0.95 4.16
N SER A 210 -27.77 -0.24 4.61
CA SER A 210 -28.12 -0.77 5.93
C SER A 210 -27.40 -0.06 7.09
N GLN A 211 -26.12 0.30 6.90
CA GLN A 211 -25.30 0.99 7.90
C GLN A 211 -25.47 2.52 7.90
N GLY A 212 -25.88 3.10 6.77
CA GLY A 212 -26.07 4.54 6.57
C GLY A 212 -27.18 5.17 7.42
N ARG A 213 -28.01 4.35 8.09
CA ARG A 213 -28.95 4.83 9.12
C ARG A 213 -28.28 5.14 10.46
N ALA A 214 -27.02 4.77 10.69
CA ALA A 214 -26.35 4.84 11.99
C ALA A 214 -25.17 5.82 12.10
N ARG A 215 -24.70 6.44 11.01
CA ARG A 215 -23.61 7.43 11.05
C ARG A 215 -24.01 8.75 10.40
N ARG A 216 -24.49 9.68 11.22
CA ARG A 216 -24.31 11.12 11.00
C ARG A 216 -23.51 11.65 12.17
N ALA A 217 -22.26 12.03 11.93
CA ALA A 217 -21.51 12.86 12.85
C ALA A 217 -20.60 13.79 12.06
N LEU A 218 -20.51 15.02 12.59
CA LEU A 218 -20.02 16.25 12.00
C LEU A 218 -18.56 16.18 11.51
N ALA A 219 -18.27 16.96 10.47
CA ALA A 219 -16.95 17.56 10.29
C ALA A 219 -17.11 19.07 10.03
N ALA A 220 -16.29 19.88 10.71
CA ALA A 220 -16.34 21.33 10.76
C ALA A 220 -15.48 22.03 9.68
N ALA A 221 -14.96 21.28 8.70
CA ALA A 221 -14.19 21.80 7.58
C ALA A 221 -14.56 21.06 6.28
N PRO A 222 -14.53 21.73 5.11
CA PRO A 222 -14.72 21.06 3.83
C PRO A 222 -13.61 20.01 3.68
N PRO A 223 -13.96 18.74 3.43
CA PRO A 223 -12.99 17.69 3.53
C PRO A 223 -12.12 17.70 2.27
N ARG A 224 -10.81 17.46 2.41
CA ARG A 224 -9.87 17.63 1.30
C ARG A 224 -10.06 16.48 0.31
N PHE A 225 -10.17 16.83 -0.97
CA PHE A 225 -10.09 15.89 -2.07
C PHE A 225 -8.88 16.29 -2.90
N GLU A 226 -7.79 15.56 -2.74
CA GLU A 226 -6.52 15.83 -3.38
C GLU A 226 -6.00 14.56 -4.05
N VAL A 227 -5.63 14.68 -5.32
CA VAL A 227 -5.06 13.57 -6.10
C VAL A 227 -3.81 14.06 -6.80
N ILE A 228 -2.67 13.58 -6.31
CA ILE A 228 -1.35 13.85 -6.89
C ILE A 228 -0.97 12.65 -7.76
N ILE A 229 -0.50 12.92 -8.97
CA ILE A 229 -0.07 11.89 -9.91
C ILE A 229 1.34 12.23 -10.37
N SER A 230 2.28 11.28 -10.22
CA SER A 230 3.69 11.47 -10.54
C SER A 230 4.28 10.25 -11.27
N ASN A 231 5.02 10.54 -12.34
CA ASN A 231 5.80 9.54 -13.09
C ASN A 231 7.26 9.49 -12.66
N ASP A 232 7.67 10.29 -11.67
CA ASP A 232 9.07 10.40 -11.23
C ASP A 232 9.37 9.48 -10.04
N ALA A 233 8.32 8.98 -9.37
CA ALA A 233 8.42 8.17 -8.15
C ALA A 233 8.94 6.74 -8.40
N SER A 234 8.81 6.23 -9.62
CA SER A 234 9.18 4.86 -10.03
C SER A 234 9.69 4.91 -11.47
N ASP A 235 10.50 3.95 -11.92
CA ASP A 235 10.91 3.85 -13.32
C ASP A 235 9.87 3.16 -14.21
N SER A 236 9.01 2.32 -13.64
CA SER A 236 8.09 1.44 -14.38
C SER A 236 6.60 1.72 -14.13
N THR A 237 6.27 2.43 -13.04
CA THR A 237 4.89 2.70 -12.62
C THR A 237 4.61 4.18 -12.43
N THR A 238 3.33 4.55 -12.40
CA THR A 238 2.86 5.88 -12.03
C THR A 238 2.35 5.85 -10.60
N MET A 239 2.81 6.78 -9.77
CA MET A 239 2.29 6.96 -8.42
C MET A 239 1.04 7.85 -8.46
N ILE A 240 -0.04 7.38 -7.84
CA ILE A 240 -1.28 8.13 -7.62
C ILE A 240 -1.52 8.21 -6.10
N ASP A 241 -1.28 9.37 -5.52
CA ASP A 241 -1.49 9.68 -4.10
C ASP A 241 -2.84 10.39 -3.93
N VAL A 242 -3.76 9.72 -3.23
CA VAL A 242 -5.16 10.10 -3.06
C VAL A 242 -5.41 10.41 -1.60
N ARG A 243 -5.75 11.66 -1.31
CA ARG A 243 -6.18 12.10 0.02
C ARG A 243 -7.64 12.54 -0.03
N VAL A 244 -8.49 11.79 0.66
CA VAL A 244 -9.95 11.91 0.58
C VAL A 244 -10.60 11.66 1.94
N PRO A 245 -11.86 12.07 2.15
CA PRO A 245 -12.57 11.78 3.38
C PRO A 245 -12.82 10.27 3.47
N ASP A 246 -12.70 9.69 4.67
CA ASP A 246 -12.97 8.26 4.87
C ASP A 246 -14.44 7.94 4.59
N ALA A 247 -14.65 7.00 3.67
CA ALA A 247 -15.95 6.53 3.22
C ALA A 247 -15.97 5.00 3.10
N PRO A 248 -17.16 4.37 3.19
CA PRO A 248 -17.27 2.93 3.03
C PRO A 248 -16.63 2.43 1.73
N ALA A 249 -15.79 1.41 1.86
CA ALA A 249 -15.12 0.74 0.75
C ALA A 249 -14.28 1.66 -0.17
N THR A 250 -13.66 2.71 0.38
CA THR A 250 -12.82 3.67 -0.38
C THR A 250 -11.76 2.97 -1.25
N LEU A 251 -10.98 2.05 -0.68
CA LEU A 251 -9.97 1.28 -1.41
C LEU A 251 -10.57 0.53 -2.61
N TYR A 252 -11.73 -0.11 -2.43
CA TYR A 252 -12.44 -0.80 -3.52
C TYR A 252 -12.83 0.18 -4.62
N ARG A 253 -13.50 1.28 -4.26
CA ARG A 253 -14.01 2.26 -5.23
C ARG A 253 -12.89 2.88 -6.06
N LEU A 254 -11.77 3.22 -5.43
CA LEU A 254 -10.58 3.75 -6.11
C LEU A 254 -9.94 2.70 -7.01
N SER A 255 -9.64 1.52 -6.49
CA SER A 255 -9.00 0.45 -7.27
C SER A 255 -9.87 -0.07 -8.40
N HIS A 256 -11.19 -0.14 -8.22
CA HIS A 256 -12.14 -0.52 -9.25
C HIS A 256 -12.15 0.50 -10.39
N ALA A 257 -12.20 1.80 -10.08
CA ALA A 257 -12.14 2.85 -11.10
C ALA A 257 -10.85 2.81 -11.93
N LEU A 258 -9.70 2.54 -11.28
CA LEU A 258 -8.42 2.35 -11.97
C LEU A 258 -8.45 1.11 -12.88
N ALA A 259 -9.00 0.00 -12.39
CA ALA A 259 -9.15 -1.22 -13.16
C ALA A 259 -10.08 -1.02 -14.37
N GLU A 260 -11.18 -0.27 -14.24
CA GLU A 260 -12.07 0.08 -15.36
C GLU A 260 -11.37 0.90 -16.45
N ASP A 261 -10.38 1.71 -16.09
CA ASP A 261 -9.55 2.46 -17.04
C ASP A 261 -8.39 1.62 -17.62
N GLY A 262 -8.16 0.42 -17.07
CA GLY A 262 -7.19 -0.55 -17.59
C GLY A 262 -5.82 -0.48 -16.93
N TYR A 263 -5.77 0.13 -15.76
CA TYR A 263 -4.57 0.20 -14.94
C TYR A 263 -4.53 -0.96 -13.95
N ASP A 264 -3.40 -1.66 -13.95
CA ASP A 264 -3.07 -2.68 -12.96
C ASP A 264 -2.35 -2.03 -11.78
N ILE A 265 -2.77 -2.39 -10.58
CA ILE A 265 -2.11 -1.95 -9.34
C ILE A 265 -0.96 -2.90 -9.07
N ARG A 266 0.25 -2.36 -8.85
CA ARG A 266 1.45 -3.12 -8.47
C ARG A 266 1.71 -3.07 -6.97
N SER A 267 1.44 -1.93 -6.36
CA SER A 267 1.46 -1.76 -4.91
C SER A 267 0.44 -0.71 -4.50
N ALA A 268 -0.12 -0.87 -3.30
CA ALA A 268 -0.97 0.10 -2.65
C ALA A 268 -0.55 0.27 -1.19
N LYS A 269 -0.26 1.50 -0.77
CA LYS A 269 -0.14 1.86 0.64
C LYS A 269 -1.44 2.53 1.07
N VAL A 270 -2.09 1.98 2.08
CA VAL A 270 -3.42 2.38 2.51
C VAL A 270 -3.30 2.85 3.94
N ALA A 271 -3.69 4.08 4.22
CA ALA A 271 -3.59 4.65 5.55
C ALA A 271 -4.80 5.51 5.87
N THR A 272 -5.34 5.35 7.08
CA THR A 272 -6.40 6.22 7.59
C THR A 272 -5.80 7.20 8.59
N LEU A 273 -5.85 8.49 8.27
CA LEU A 273 -5.39 9.59 9.12
C LEU A 273 -6.59 10.37 9.66
N GLY A 274 -7.00 10.06 10.89
CA GLY A 274 -8.13 10.72 11.54
C GLY A 274 -9.47 10.39 10.85
N HIS A 275 -9.96 11.30 10.00
CA HIS A 275 -11.20 11.14 9.23
C HIS A 275 -10.95 11.13 7.71
N GLU A 276 -9.69 11.06 7.30
CA GLU A 276 -9.27 11.01 5.90
C GLU A 276 -8.54 9.70 5.62
N VAL A 277 -8.71 9.21 4.41
CA VAL A 277 -7.91 8.12 3.83
C VAL A 277 -6.83 8.75 2.96
N VAL A 278 -5.62 8.22 3.09
CA VAL A 278 -4.43 8.57 2.31
C VAL A 278 -3.95 7.28 1.65
N ASP A 279 -4.39 7.07 0.41
CA ASP A 279 -4.07 5.88 -0.37
C ASP A 279 -3.08 6.24 -1.48
N VAL A 280 -1.97 5.51 -1.54
CA VAL A 280 -0.97 5.67 -2.59
C VAL A 280 -0.94 4.41 -3.44
N PHE A 281 -1.29 4.54 -4.72
CA PHE A 281 -1.28 3.45 -5.69
C PHE A 281 -0.09 3.60 -6.64
N TYR A 282 0.64 2.52 -6.87
CA TYR A 282 1.62 2.41 -7.94
C TYR A 282 0.98 1.61 -9.05
N VAL A 283 0.63 2.29 -10.15
CA VAL A 283 -0.15 1.70 -11.24
C VAL A 283 0.67 1.55 -12.52
N GLN A 284 0.31 0.56 -13.32
CA GLN A 284 0.86 0.34 -14.64
C GLN A 284 -0.30 0.16 -15.63
N GLY A 285 -0.28 0.93 -16.71
CA GLY A 285 -1.20 0.78 -17.82
C GLY A 285 -0.65 -0.17 -18.89
N PRO A 286 -1.44 -0.44 -19.95
CA PRO A 286 -1.07 -1.38 -21.00
C PRO A 286 0.20 -1.01 -21.78
N ALA A 287 0.53 0.30 -21.82
CA ALA A 287 1.71 0.85 -22.48
C ALA A 287 2.81 1.29 -21.49
N GLY A 288 2.73 0.86 -20.23
CA GLY A 288 3.63 1.30 -19.15
C GLY A 288 2.99 2.38 -18.27
N LYS A 289 3.73 3.43 -17.94
CA LYS A 289 3.23 4.52 -17.08
C LYS A 289 2.00 5.21 -17.68
N LEU A 290 1.11 5.68 -16.80
CA LEU A 290 -0.01 6.57 -17.15
C LEU A 290 0.54 7.83 -17.86
N PRO A 291 0.09 8.12 -19.10
CA PRO A 291 0.54 9.30 -19.82
C PRO A 291 0.18 10.59 -19.10
N SER A 292 1.10 11.55 -19.05
CA SER A 292 0.88 12.81 -18.33
C SER A 292 -0.29 13.64 -18.85
N GLY A 293 -0.65 13.48 -20.12
CA GLY A 293 -1.84 14.10 -20.72
C GLY A 293 -3.17 13.55 -20.17
N GLU A 294 -3.18 12.34 -19.61
CA GLU A 294 -4.38 11.68 -19.08
C GLU A 294 -4.56 11.91 -17.58
N HIS A 295 -3.58 12.51 -16.88
CA HIS A 295 -3.63 12.72 -15.44
C HIS A 295 -4.92 13.42 -14.98
N GLN A 296 -5.38 14.45 -15.71
CA GLN A 296 -6.59 15.17 -15.32
C GLN A 296 -7.86 14.32 -15.44
N GLN A 297 -7.94 13.47 -16.47
CA GLN A 297 -9.07 12.58 -16.66
C GLN A 297 -9.16 11.55 -15.52
N VAL A 298 -8.01 10.94 -15.16
CA VAL A 298 -7.94 10.00 -14.04
C VAL A 298 -8.33 10.67 -12.72
N ARG A 299 -7.90 11.91 -12.47
CA ARG A 299 -8.32 12.66 -11.26
C ARG A 299 -9.84 12.80 -11.16
N GLU A 300 -10.49 13.24 -12.23
CA GLU A 300 -11.95 13.40 -12.24
C GLU A 300 -12.67 12.05 -12.13
N ARG A 301 -12.13 10.98 -12.71
CA ARG A 301 -12.68 9.62 -12.59
C ARG A 301 -12.64 9.12 -11.15
N LEU A 302 -11.49 9.25 -10.46
CA LEU A 302 -11.35 8.87 -9.05
C LEU A 302 -12.28 9.70 -8.16
N LYS A 303 -12.48 10.98 -8.50
CA LYS A 303 -13.44 11.86 -7.80
C LYS A 303 -14.88 11.40 -7.97
N ALA A 304 -15.27 11.06 -9.20
CA ALA A 304 -16.60 10.52 -9.49
C ALA A 304 -16.82 9.16 -8.83
N ALA A 305 -15.78 8.32 -8.74
CA ALA A 305 -15.85 7.02 -8.09
C ALA A 305 -16.13 7.12 -6.59
N LEU A 306 -15.79 8.25 -5.95
CA LEU A 306 -15.98 8.50 -4.52
C LEU A 306 -17.21 9.36 -4.16
N ALA A 307 -17.83 10.02 -5.15
CA ALA A 307 -19.07 10.77 -4.99
C ALA A 307 -20.28 9.88 -4.62
#